data_AF-A0A397VDD9-F1
#
_entry.id   AF-A0A397VDD9-F1
#
_cell.length_a   1.000
_cell.length_b   1.000
_cell.length_c   1.000
_cell.angle_alpha   90.00
_cell.angle_beta   90.00
_cell.angle_gamma   90.00
#
_symmetry.space_group_name_H-M   'P 1'
#
loop_
_entity.id
_entity.type
_entity.pdbx_description
1 polymer ?
#
loop_
_entity_poly.entity_id
_entity_poly.type
_entity_poly.pdbx_seq_one_letter_code
_entity_poly.pdbx_strand_id
1 'polypeptide(L)'
;MGFKYQVNRQTFFECARAIQKQSLEQKYQHANDLIYRATTVVHYLYDNIDDLNYSDAEYEELARISFIPAELSIETPYTEKSVKPNEFECLNLLCLPKYKHIAFTQVALFHSAVIPKPSSPILAKYKKFGKPNGNQILEHLRVVAFKLLKSKKWKNEEYLFKKMLDEIYNALNEECEDEDSILDGPSFISGEKIFLNIYPNEDAFDESNWKAANELIVGVSLSEDGFVKPSLAKYKKLLEVAGSGTLKSGEDSDDDSSQDDQDVKVNQQGELLLKALQQSLKTGLSEPLNDVIFIVKDQKIAANRLVLASATDHFKHSFSSKYRDGNPLETVTIPGYDIEPDSFRVLLNYLYGISLDTAIAPIKNQNGNKYSYKNIDEDWSQEQENERQFNILMDLLEASDYYNIINLKNETEKKLFEYVKLCNVDEVLDHASNYNADLLIKYCNKFIENNQSFL
;
A
#
# COMPACT_ATOMS: atom_id res chain seq x y z
N MET A 1 -47.73 -1.30 -31.12
CA MET A 1 -47.72 -0.06 -31.94
C MET A 1 -46.83 -0.33 -33.14
N GLY A 2 -47.38 -0.30 -34.36
CA GLY A 2 -46.53 -0.23 -35.57
C GLY A 2 -46.08 1.21 -35.76
N PHE A 3 -44.79 1.45 -35.84
CA PHE A 3 -44.23 2.76 -36.17
C PHE A 3 -44.66 3.14 -37.60
N LYS A 4 -45.84 3.75 -37.74
CA LYS A 4 -46.37 4.27 -39.00
C LYS A 4 -45.69 5.57 -39.45
N TYR A 5 -44.77 6.09 -38.63
CA TYR A 5 -44.02 7.32 -38.86
C TYR A 5 -42.53 7.06 -38.66
N GLN A 6 -41.69 7.79 -39.41
CA GLN A 6 -40.25 7.80 -39.21
C GLN A 6 -39.94 8.14 -37.76
N VAL A 7 -39.24 7.25 -37.05
CA VAL A 7 -38.85 7.48 -35.65
C VAL A 7 -37.77 8.55 -35.65
N ASN A 8 -38.03 9.63 -34.95
CA ASN A 8 -37.11 10.72 -34.72
C ASN A 8 -37.07 11.00 -33.21
N ARG A 9 -36.18 11.91 -32.82
CA ARG A 9 -35.97 12.29 -31.42
C ARG A 9 -37.28 12.57 -30.65
N GLN A 10 -38.17 13.35 -31.24
CA GLN A 10 -39.43 13.76 -30.62
C GLN A 10 -40.42 12.59 -30.48
N THR A 11 -40.59 11.81 -31.54
CA THR A 11 -41.52 10.66 -31.51
C THR A 11 -41.02 9.55 -30.59
N PHE A 12 -39.70 9.43 -30.40
CA PHE A 12 -39.12 8.53 -29.40
C PHE A 12 -39.51 8.95 -27.97
N PHE A 13 -39.36 10.23 -27.62
CA PHE A 13 -39.79 10.75 -26.32
C PHE A 13 -41.28 10.50 -26.05
N GLU A 14 -42.13 10.69 -27.06
CA GLU A 14 -43.56 10.41 -26.95
C GLU A 14 -43.83 8.92 -26.67
N CYS A 15 -43.10 8.01 -27.31
CA CYS A 15 -43.19 6.58 -27.04
C CYS A 15 -42.76 6.22 -25.61
N ALA A 16 -41.63 6.76 -25.15
CA ALA A 16 -41.14 6.54 -23.78
C ALA A 16 -42.15 7.05 -22.73
N ARG A 17 -42.64 8.28 -22.88
CA ARG A 17 -43.67 8.85 -21.99
C ARG A 17 -45.00 8.10 -22.06
N ALA A 18 -45.38 7.60 -23.23
CA ALA A 18 -46.59 6.79 -23.38
C ALA A 18 -46.50 5.47 -22.59
N ILE A 19 -45.34 4.82 -22.57
CA ILE A 19 -45.11 3.62 -21.75
C ILE A 19 -45.22 3.97 -20.27
N GLN A 20 -44.52 5.02 -19.81
CA GLN A 20 -44.60 5.46 -18.41
C GLN A 20 -46.02 5.81 -17.99
N LYS A 21 -46.78 6.52 -18.84
CA LYS A 21 -48.18 6.84 -18.54
C LYS A 21 -49.04 5.57 -18.42
N GLN A 22 -48.87 4.63 -19.34
CA GLN A 22 -49.65 3.39 -19.35
C GLN A 22 -49.30 2.45 -18.19
N SER A 23 -48.06 2.46 -17.69
CA SER A 23 -47.69 1.67 -16.51
C SER A 23 -48.32 2.20 -15.22
N LEU A 24 -48.59 3.51 -15.13
CA LEU A 24 -49.26 4.13 -13.99
C LEU A 24 -50.79 3.94 -14.02
N GLU A 25 -51.38 3.79 -15.21
CA GLU A 25 -52.80 3.54 -15.38
C GLU A 25 -53.12 2.06 -15.04
N GLN A 26 -53.54 1.80 -13.79
CA GLN A 26 -53.88 0.48 -13.21
C GLN A 26 -54.90 -0.40 -13.98
N LYS A 27 -55.30 -0.02 -15.20
CA LYS A 27 -56.33 -0.67 -16.04
C LYS A 27 -55.77 -1.41 -17.27
N TYR A 28 -54.47 -1.61 -17.39
CA TYR A 28 -53.92 -2.27 -18.58
C TYR A 28 -54.22 -3.79 -18.55
N GLN A 29 -55.18 -4.23 -19.36
CA GLN A 29 -55.66 -5.63 -19.43
C GLN A 29 -54.63 -6.63 -20.00
N HIS A 30 -53.48 -6.15 -20.50
CA HIS A 30 -52.45 -6.97 -21.14
C HIS A 30 -51.02 -6.55 -20.74
N ALA A 31 -50.60 -6.83 -19.50
CA ALA A 31 -49.25 -6.49 -19.00
C ALA A 31 -48.11 -6.96 -19.93
N ASN A 32 -48.24 -8.15 -20.52
CA ASN A 32 -47.25 -8.70 -21.46
C ASN A 32 -47.08 -7.86 -22.75
N ASP A 33 -48.13 -7.17 -23.23
CA ASP A 33 -48.03 -6.28 -24.40
C ASP A 33 -47.21 -5.03 -24.08
N LEU A 34 -47.36 -4.49 -22.87
CA LEU A 34 -46.63 -3.30 -22.45
C LEU A 34 -45.13 -3.59 -22.28
N ILE A 35 -44.77 -4.73 -21.67
CA ILE A 35 -43.36 -5.17 -21.57
C ILE A 35 -42.74 -5.36 -22.95
N TYR A 36 -43.44 -6.01 -23.88
CA TYR A 36 -42.95 -6.20 -25.25
C TYR A 36 -42.69 -4.87 -25.95
N ARG A 37 -43.63 -3.93 -25.85
CA ARG A 37 -43.49 -2.58 -26.41
C ARG A 37 -42.34 -1.81 -25.78
N ALA A 38 -42.19 -1.86 -24.46
CA ALA A 38 -41.09 -1.23 -23.74
C ALA A 38 -39.73 -1.80 -24.17
N THR A 39 -39.62 -3.13 -24.23
CA THR A 39 -38.43 -3.83 -24.73
C THR A 39 -38.06 -3.36 -26.14
N THR A 40 -39.05 -3.21 -27.01
CA THR A 40 -38.86 -2.77 -28.40
C THR A 40 -38.34 -1.33 -28.46
N VAL A 41 -38.90 -0.43 -27.66
CA VAL A 41 -38.45 0.97 -27.56
C VAL A 41 -37.02 1.06 -27.03
N VAL A 42 -36.67 0.25 -26.03
CA VAL A 42 -35.31 0.21 -25.47
C VAL A 42 -34.30 -0.33 -26.49
N HIS A 43 -34.61 -1.41 -27.20
CA HIS A 43 -33.71 -1.93 -28.24
C HIS A 43 -33.55 -0.93 -29.38
N TYR A 44 -34.61 -0.23 -29.75
CA TYR A 44 -34.52 0.85 -30.74
C TYR A 44 -33.57 1.96 -30.28
N LEU A 45 -33.64 2.39 -29.02
CA LEU A 45 -32.72 3.37 -28.44
C LEU A 45 -31.26 2.91 -28.59
N TYR A 46 -31.00 1.66 -28.23
CA TYR A 46 -29.65 1.09 -28.23
C TYR A 46 -29.03 1.05 -29.62
N ASP A 47 -29.83 0.65 -30.62
CA ASP A 47 -29.37 0.46 -31.99
C ASP A 47 -29.30 1.78 -32.79
N ASN A 48 -30.01 2.83 -32.36
CA ASN A 48 -30.16 4.08 -33.12
C ASN A 48 -29.74 5.32 -32.31
N ILE A 49 -28.93 5.17 -31.25
CA ILE A 49 -28.54 6.28 -30.36
C ILE A 49 -27.79 7.42 -31.08
N ASP A 50 -27.08 7.08 -32.14
CA ASP A 50 -26.33 8.03 -32.96
C ASP A 50 -27.26 8.79 -33.91
N ASP A 51 -28.21 8.09 -34.52
CA ASP A 51 -29.22 8.66 -35.42
C ASP A 51 -30.23 9.56 -34.69
N LEU A 52 -30.54 9.24 -33.43
CA LEU A 52 -31.42 10.05 -32.58
C LEU A 52 -30.75 11.37 -32.16
N ASN A 53 -29.41 11.42 -32.17
CA ASN A 53 -28.57 12.61 -31.95
C ASN A 53 -29.02 13.51 -30.78
N TYR A 54 -29.26 12.91 -29.61
CA TYR A 54 -29.58 13.66 -28.38
C TYR A 54 -28.41 14.55 -27.95
N SER A 55 -28.73 15.77 -27.49
CA SER A 55 -27.83 16.54 -26.64
C SER A 55 -27.77 15.97 -25.22
N ASP A 56 -26.76 16.32 -24.43
CA ASP A 56 -26.60 15.81 -23.05
C ASP A 56 -27.82 16.13 -22.18
N ALA A 57 -28.38 17.34 -22.29
CA ALA A 57 -29.58 17.75 -21.55
C ALA A 57 -30.82 16.92 -21.93
N GLU A 58 -30.95 16.55 -23.20
CA GLU A 58 -32.06 15.71 -23.67
C GLU A 58 -31.88 14.25 -23.24
N TYR A 59 -30.65 13.75 -23.26
CA TYR A 59 -30.36 12.41 -22.75
C TYR A 59 -30.67 12.32 -21.25
N GLU A 60 -30.29 13.34 -20.46
CA GLU A 60 -30.64 13.46 -19.04
C GLU A 60 -32.15 13.50 -18.80
N GLU A 61 -32.91 14.17 -19.66
CA GLU A 61 -34.36 14.16 -19.59
C GLU A 61 -34.93 12.76 -19.87
N LEU A 62 -34.45 12.10 -20.92
CA LEU A 62 -34.85 10.74 -21.28
C LEU A 62 -34.54 9.76 -20.14
N ALA A 63 -33.38 9.92 -19.50
CA ALA A 63 -32.90 9.07 -18.42
C ALA A 63 -33.77 9.10 -17.15
N ARG A 64 -34.68 10.09 -17.03
CA ARG A 64 -35.65 10.24 -15.94
C ARG A 64 -37.03 9.65 -16.25
N ILE A 65 -37.27 9.17 -17.47
CA ILE A 65 -38.55 8.59 -17.86
C ILE A 65 -38.58 7.11 -17.47
N SER A 66 -39.60 6.69 -16.72
CA SER A 66 -39.75 5.30 -16.26
C SER A 66 -40.43 4.43 -17.33
N PHE A 67 -39.67 4.00 -18.34
CA PHE A 67 -40.18 3.17 -19.43
C PHE A 67 -39.41 1.85 -19.63
N ILE A 68 -38.38 1.60 -18.81
CA ILE A 68 -37.46 0.48 -19.01
C ILE A 68 -37.86 -0.67 -18.09
N PRO A 69 -38.08 -1.89 -18.62
CA PRO A 69 -38.37 -3.06 -17.78
C PRO A 69 -37.25 -3.33 -16.77
N ALA A 70 -37.63 -3.46 -15.50
CA ALA A 70 -36.72 -3.75 -14.39
C ALA A 70 -36.82 -5.20 -13.93
N GLU A 71 -35.73 -5.73 -13.36
CA GLU A 71 -35.74 -7.05 -12.74
C GLU A 71 -36.48 -7.00 -11.40
N LEU A 72 -37.59 -7.74 -11.29
CA LEU A 72 -38.47 -7.68 -10.09
C LEU A 72 -37.96 -8.53 -8.93
N SER A 73 -37.10 -9.50 -9.21
CA SER A 73 -36.55 -10.40 -8.19
C SER A 73 -35.10 -10.69 -8.47
N ILE A 74 -34.28 -10.61 -7.43
CA ILE A 74 -32.88 -11.04 -7.45
C ILE A 74 -32.71 -12.22 -6.50
N GLU A 75 -31.63 -12.97 -6.65
CA GLU A 75 -31.37 -14.17 -5.87
C GLU A 75 -30.99 -13.87 -4.42
N THR A 76 -31.08 -14.88 -3.56
CA THR A 76 -30.52 -14.82 -2.20
C THR A 76 -28.99 -14.94 -2.29
N PRO A 77 -28.19 -14.19 -1.49
CA PRO A 77 -28.58 -13.29 -0.39
C PRO A 77 -28.97 -11.86 -0.80
N TYR A 78 -28.78 -11.48 -2.07
CA TYR A 78 -29.02 -10.11 -2.55
C TYR A 78 -30.43 -9.57 -2.30
N THR A 79 -31.45 -10.43 -2.20
CA THR A 79 -32.81 -10.02 -1.78
C THR A 79 -32.86 -9.20 -0.48
N GLU A 80 -31.86 -9.32 0.39
CA GLU A 80 -31.83 -8.61 1.65
C GLU A 80 -31.39 -7.14 1.47
N LYS A 81 -32.28 -6.20 1.81
CA LYS A 81 -32.08 -4.75 1.63
C LYS A 81 -31.95 -4.28 0.17
N SER A 82 -32.25 -5.14 -0.82
CA SER A 82 -32.34 -4.68 -2.20
C SER A 82 -33.46 -3.66 -2.39
N VAL A 83 -33.29 -2.81 -3.40
CA VAL A 83 -34.38 -1.96 -3.87
C VAL A 83 -35.51 -2.85 -4.40
N LYS A 84 -36.76 -2.42 -4.20
CA LYS A 84 -37.95 -3.03 -4.81
C LYS A 84 -38.39 -2.14 -5.98
N PRO A 85 -38.01 -2.45 -7.22
CA PRO A 85 -38.36 -1.62 -8.35
C PRO A 85 -39.84 -1.75 -8.70
N ASN A 86 -40.35 -0.75 -9.42
CA ASN A 86 -41.56 -0.92 -10.21
C ASN A 86 -41.27 -1.79 -11.45
N GLU A 87 -42.31 -2.27 -12.12
CA GLU A 87 -42.16 -3.04 -13.38
C GLU A 87 -41.40 -2.25 -14.45
N PHE A 88 -41.54 -0.93 -14.44
CA PHE A 88 -40.81 -0.01 -15.32
C PHE A 88 -40.09 1.05 -14.49
N GLU A 89 -38.81 1.21 -14.73
CA GLU A 89 -37.94 2.20 -14.08
C GLU A 89 -37.26 3.10 -15.12
N CYS A 90 -36.62 4.16 -14.62
CA CYS A 90 -35.83 5.08 -15.44
C CYS A 90 -34.34 4.67 -15.44
N LEU A 91 -33.56 5.17 -16.41
CA LEU A 91 -32.14 4.82 -16.53
C LEU A 91 -31.35 5.14 -15.25
N ASN A 92 -31.68 6.25 -14.58
CA ASN A 92 -30.97 6.69 -13.38
C ASN A 92 -31.16 5.78 -12.15
N LEU A 93 -32.18 4.91 -12.18
CA LEU A 93 -32.49 3.96 -11.11
C LEU A 93 -32.15 2.51 -11.47
N LEU A 94 -31.51 2.30 -12.61
CA LEU A 94 -31.15 0.98 -13.14
C LEU A 94 -29.65 0.86 -13.36
N CYS A 95 -29.09 -0.30 -12.98
CA CYS A 95 -27.73 -0.67 -13.33
C CYS A 95 -27.66 -2.02 -14.04
N LEU A 96 -26.61 -2.21 -14.85
CA LEU A 96 -26.39 -3.48 -15.54
C LEU A 96 -26.14 -4.60 -14.52
N PRO A 97 -26.59 -5.84 -14.76
CA PRO A 97 -26.39 -6.95 -13.82
C PRO A 97 -24.94 -7.21 -13.42
N LYS A 98 -23.97 -6.85 -14.27
CA LYS A 98 -22.52 -6.93 -13.95
C LYS A 98 -22.10 -6.01 -12.79
N TYR A 99 -22.86 -4.97 -12.48
CA TYR A 99 -22.61 -4.04 -11.37
C TYR A 99 -23.50 -4.32 -10.14
N LYS A 100 -24.17 -5.48 -10.10
CA LYS A 100 -25.05 -5.84 -8.98
C LYS A 100 -24.35 -5.76 -7.63
N HIS A 101 -23.11 -6.27 -7.55
CA HIS A 101 -22.36 -6.33 -6.29
C HIS A 101 -22.07 -4.95 -5.70
N ILE A 102 -22.03 -3.90 -6.52
CA ILE A 102 -21.62 -2.57 -6.06
C ILE A 102 -22.78 -1.61 -5.79
N ALA A 103 -24.04 -2.00 -6.06
CA ALA A 103 -25.16 -1.08 -5.89
C ALA A 103 -26.57 -1.69 -5.71
N PHE A 104 -26.74 -3.00 -5.50
CA PHE A 104 -28.09 -3.63 -5.44
C PHE A 104 -29.02 -3.07 -4.35
N THR A 105 -28.48 -2.40 -3.33
CA THR A 105 -29.28 -1.75 -2.27
C THR A 105 -29.72 -0.33 -2.62
N GLN A 106 -29.17 0.26 -3.70
CA GLN A 106 -29.39 1.65 -4.10
C GLN A 106 -30.08 1.76 -5.46
N VAL A 107 -29.82 0.83 -6.38
CA VAL A 107 -30.43 0.80 -7.72
C VAL A 107 -30.90 -0.61 -8.06
N ALA A 108 -31.93 -0.69 -8.91
CA ALA A 108 -32.43 -1.94 -9.43
C ALA A 108 -31.63 -2.42 -10.66
N LEU A 109 -31.86 -3.64 -11.10
CA LEU A 109 -31.18 -4.20 -12.27
C LEU A 109 -32.04 -4.06 -13.52
N PHE A 110 -31.39 -3.83 -14.67
CA PHE A 110 -32.06 -4.02 -15.97
C PHE A 110 -32.63 -5.43 -16.07
N HIS A 111 -33.87 -5.54 -16.55
CA HIS A 111 -34.44 -6.84 -16.90
C HIS A 111 -33.62 -7.52 -18.00
N SER A 112 -33.46 -8.84 -17.92
CA SER A 112 -32.65 -9.64 -18.86
C SER A 112 -32.94 -9.38 -20.35
N ALA A 113 -34.19 -9.09 -20.70
CA ALA A 113 -34.62 -8.80 -22.07
C ALA A 113 -34.10 -7.47 -22.65
N VAL A 114 -33.64 -6.53 -21.80
CA VAL A 114 -33.21 -5.18 -22.21
C VAL A 114 -31.74 -4.91 -21.88
N ILE A 115 -30.94 -5.96 -21.69
CA ILE A 115 -29.49 -5.84 -21.57
C ILE A 115 -28.91 -5.52 -22.96
N PRO A 116 -28.15 -4.42 -23.13
CA PRO A 116 -27.54 -4.09 -24.40
C PRO A 116 -26.51 -5.15 -24.81
N LYS A 117 -26.45 -5.43 -26.12
CA LYS A 117 -25.41 -6.32 -26.67
C LYS A 117 -24.03 -5.64 -26.55
N PRO A 118 -22.93 -6.40 -26.40
CA PRO A 118 -21.59 -5.81 -26.32
C PRO A 118 -21.21 -4.88 -27.48
N SER A 119 -21.75 -5.14 -28.68
CA SER A 119 -21.55 -4.32 -29.88
C SER A 119 -22.55 -3.18 -30.04
N SER A 120 -23.35 -2.87 -29.02
CA SER A 120 -24.40 -1.86 -29.12
C SER A 120 -23.81 -0.45 -29.15
N PRO A 121 -24.26 0.43 -30.08
CA PRO A 121 -23.83 1.83 -30.16
C PRO A 121 -23.92 2.60 -28.83
N ILE A 122 -24.93 2.31 -28.00
CA ILE A 122 -25.11 3.00 -26.72
C ILE A 122 -23.92 2.80 -25.76
N LEU A 123 -23.29 1.63 -25.77
CA LEU A 123 -22.13 1.34 -24.93
C LEU A 123 -20.86 2.02 -25.45
N ALA A 124 -20.78 2.24 -26.77
CA ALA A 124 -19.67 2.97 -27.39
C ALA A 124 -19.78 4.48 -27.11
N LYS A 125 -21.00 5.03 -27.19
CA LYS A 125 -21.27 6.46 -26.95
C LYS A 125 -21.20 6.81 -25.47
N TYR A 126 -21.79 6.00 -24.59
CA TYR A 126 -21.85 6.24 -23.15
C TYR A 126 -21.07 5.15 -22.40
N LYS A 127 -19.77 5.37 -22.18
CA LYS A 127 -18.87 4.39 -21.52
C LYS A 127 -19.34 4.00 -20.11
N LYS A 128 -19.96 4.93 -19.36
CA LYS A 128 -20.52 4.69 -18.02
C LYS A 128 -21.97 4.18 -18.04
N PHE A 129 -22.51 3.77 -19.20
CA PHE A 129 -23.90 3.33 -19.32
C PHE A 129 -24.25 2.19 -18.34
N GLY A 130 -25.24 2.45 -17.49
CA GLY A 130 -25.70 1.52 -16.47
C GLY A 130 -24.67 1.19 -15.37
N LYS A 131 -23.55 1.94 -15.29
CA LYS A 131 -22.64 1.93 -14.13
C LYS A 131 -23.25 2.87 -13.06
N PRO A 132 -23.42 2.42 -11.80
CA PRO A 132 -23.78 3.30 -10.70
C PRO A 132 -22.74 4.41 -10.51
N ASN A 133 -23.16 5.61 -10.11
CA ASN A 133 -22.21 6.69 -9.82
C ASN A 133 -21.51 6.51 -8.47
N GLY A 134 -20.41 7.21 -8.24
CA GLY A 134 -19.61 7.11 -7.01
C GLY A 134 -20.42 7.28 -5.72
N ASN A 135 -21.37 8.22 -5.67
CA ASN A 135 -22.22 8.43 -4.50
C ASN A 135 -23.22 7.27 -4.27
N GLN A 136 -23.77 6.68 -5.33
CA GLN A 136 -24.60 5.47 -5.23
C GLN A 136 -23.79 4.29 -4.69
N ILE A 137 -22.55 4.12 -5.14
CA ILE A 137 -21.66 3.05 -4.64
C ILE A 137 -21.29 3.28 -3.18
N LEU A 138 -21.04 4.53 -2.77
CA LEU A 138 -20.73 4.86 -1.39
C LEU A 138 -21.92 4.65 -0.45
N GLU A 139 -23.12 5.06 -0.85
CA GLU A 139 -24.34 4.75 -0.10
C GLU A 139 -24.61 3.24 -0.03
N HIS A 140 -24.25 2.50 -1.08
CA HIS A 140 -24.28 1.04 -1.04
C HIS A 140 -23.32 0.50 0.03
N LEU A 141 -22.07 0.94 0.05
CA LEU A 141 -21.07 0.55 1.05
C LEU A 141 -21.57 0.83 2.48
N ARG A 142 -22.19 1.98 2.72
CA ARG A 142 -22.81 2.32 4.03
C ARG A 142 -23.88 1.31 4.44
N VAL A 143 -24.74 0.89 3.51
CA VAL A 143 -25.74 -0.15 3.79
C VAL A 143 -25.07 -1.49 4.10
N VAL A 144 -24.01 -1.85 3.37
CA VAL A 144 -23.24 -3.09 3.62
C VAL A 144 -22.65 -3.06 5.03
N ALA A 145 -21.90 -2.00 5.38
CA ALA A 145 -21.22 -1.84 6.67
C ALA A 145 -22.21 -1.82 7.85
N PHE A 146 -23.29 -1.05 7.76
CA PHE A 146 -24.17 -0.80 8.92
C PHE A 146 -25.38 -1.73 9.01
N LYS A 147 -25.84 -2.33 7.91
CA LYS A 147 -27.05 -3.16 7.89
C LYS A 147 -26.76 -4.63 7.60
N LEU A 148 -25.90 -4.92 6.62
CA LEU A 148 -25.65 -6.31 6.21
C LEU A 148 -24.69 -7.05 7.14
N LEU A 149 -23.85 -6.33 7.89
CA LEU A 149 -22.99 -6.92 8.92
C LEU A 149 -23.77 -7.71 9.99
N LYS A 150 -25.05 -7.38 10.22
CA LYS A 150 -25.91 -8.08 11.18
C LYS A 150 -26.73 -9.20 10.54
N SER A 151 -26.56 -9.46 9.25
CA SER A 151 -27.32 -10.46 8.52
C SER A 151 -26.75 -11.86 8.70
N LYS A 152 -27.61 -12.78 9.14
CA LYS A 152 -27.29 -14.21 9.17
C LYS A 152 -27.12 -14.81 7.77
N LYS A 153 -27.85 -14.29 6.77
CA LYS A 153 -27.76 -14.79 5.39
C LYS A 153 -26.41 -14.47 4.79
N TRP A 154 -25.96 -13.22 4.96
CA TRP A 154 -24.64 -12.80 4.50
C TRP A 154 -23.51 -13.47 5.29
N LYS A 155 -23.70 -13.69 6.60
CA LYS A 155 -22.73 -14.45 7.41
C LYS A 155 -22.51 -15.88 6.91
N ASN A 156 -23.55 -16.54 6.39
CA ASN A 156 -23.43 -17.87 5.78
C ASN A 156 -22.72 -17.83 4.40
N GLU A 157 -22.66 -16.66 3.77
CA GLU A 157 -22.07 -16.42 2.44
C GLU A 157 -20.84 -15.50 2.55
N GLU A 158 -20.01 -15.68 3.59
CA GLU A 158 -18.90 -14.77 3.92
C GLU A 158 -17.94 -14.55 2.75
N TYR A 159 -17.63 -15.60 1.98
CA TYR A 159 -16.78 -15.46 0.79
C TYR A 159 -17.38 -14.50 -0.23
N LEU A 160 -18.69 -14.62 -0.49
CA LEU A 160 -19.40 -13.73 -1.40
C LEU A 160 -19.46 -12.29 -0.86
N PHE A 161 -19.61 -12.13 0.46
CA PHE A 161 -19.57 -10.83 1.13
C PHE A 161 -18.21 -10.14 0.97
N LYS A 162 -17.11 -10.86 1.22
CA LYS A 162 -15.73 -10.36 1.04
C LYS A 162 -15.47 -9.98 -0.43
N LYS A 163 -15.88 -10.84 -1.37
CA LYS A 163 -15.77 -10.55 -2.82
C LYS A 163 -16.55 -9.29 -3.22
N MET A 164 -17.78 -9.14 -2.73
CA MET A 164 -18.60 -7.96 -2.97
C MET A 164 -17.93 -6.69 -2.45
N LEU A 165 -17.37 -6.72 -1.24
CA LEU A 165 -16.61 -5.58 -0.68
C LEU A 165 -15.38 -5.22 -1.52
N ASP A 166 -14.62 -6.21 -1.98
CA ASP A 166 -13.48 -5.98 -2.87
C ASP A 166 -13.91 -5.27 -4.17
N GLU A 167 -15.04 -5.66 -4.76
CA GLU A 167 -15.61 -5.00 -5.94
C GLU A 167 -16.09 -3.57 -5.64
N ILE A 168 -16.69 -3.35 -4.46
CA ILE A 168 -17.13 -2.01 -4.03
C ILE A 168 -15.93 -1.08 -3.85
N TYR A 169 -14.91 -1.49 -3.10
CA TYR A 169 -13.71 -0.68 -2.87
C TYR A 169 -12.96 -0.42 -4.17
N ASN A 170 -12.87 -1.41 -5.06
CA ASN A 170 -12.26 -1.21 -6.37
C ASN A 170 -13.01 -0.17 -7.20
N ALA A 171 -14.35 -0.28 -7.27
CA ALA A 171 -15.15 0.68 -8.00
C ALA A 171 -15.06 2.10 -7.41
N LEU A 172 -15.03 2.25 -6.08
CA LEU A 172 -14.85 3.55 -5.45
C LEU A 172 -13.44 4.12 -5.67
N ASN A 173 -12.40 3.28 -5.64
CA ASN A 173 -11.04 3.71 -5.92
C ASN A 173 -10.90 4.23 -7.36
N GLU A 174 -11.47 3.52 -8.33
CA GLU A 174 -11.53 3.99 -9.73
C GLU A 174 -12.25 5.35 -9.86
N GLU A 175 -13.36 5.56 -9.14
CA GLU A 175 -14.06 6.86 -9.16
C GLU A 175 -13.25 7.97 -8.46
N CYS A 176 -12.37 7.63 -7.51
CA CYS A 176 -11.46 8.58 -6.86
C CYS A 176 -10.21 8.91 -7.70
N GLU A 177 -9.87 8.05 -8.67
CA GLU A 177 -8.79 8.27 -9.64
C GLU A 177 -9.24 9.05 -10.87
N ASP A 178 -10.54 9.08 -11.16
CA ASP A 178 -11.12 9.75 -12.31
C ASP A 178 -11.12 11.29 -12.13
N GLU A 179 -10.17 11.97 -12.77
CA GLU A 179 -10.01 13.43 -12.74
C GLU A 179 -11.23 14.19 -13.29
N ASP A 180 -12.05 13.57 -14.15
CA ASP A 180 -13.28 14.18 -14.65
C ASP A 180 -14.40 14.21 -13.59
N SER A 181 -14.23 13.50 -12.47
CA SER A 181 -15.22 13.32 -11.41
C SER A 181 -14.99 14.22 -10.17
N ILE A 182 -14.06 15.18 -10.23
CA ILE A 182 -13.59 15.97 -9.06
C ILE A 182 -14.70 16.81 -8.38
N LEU A 183 -15.73 17.26 -9.12
CA LEU A 183 -16.81 18.07 -8.54
C LEU A 183 -17.99 17.26 -7.97
N ASP A 184 -18.21 16.03 -8.47
CA ASP A 184 -19.36 15.17 -8.14
C ASP A 184 -18.94 13.82 -7.52
N GLY A 185 -17.70 13.73 -7.01
CA GLY A 185 -17.12 12.52 -6.45
C GLY A 185 -17.82 12.01 -5.17
N PRO A 186 -17.43 10.81 -4.69
CA PRO A 186 -18.01 10.24 -3.48
C PRO A 186 -17.76 11.14 -2.26
N SER A 187 -18.83 11.50 -1.54
CA SER A 187 -18.73 12.34 -0.34
C SER A 187 -18.59 11.50 0.93
N PHE A 188 -17.36 11.40 1.43
CA PHE A 188 -17.03 10.67 2.67
C PHE A 188 -17.34 11.49 3.93
N ILE A 189 -17.82 10.80 4.97
CA ILE A 189 -18.12 11.38 6.27
C ILE A 189 -17.00 10.99 7.23
N SER A 190 -16.34 11.98 7.83
CA SER A 190 -15.28 11.72 8.82
C SER A 190 -15.80 10.86 9.99
N GLY A 191 -15.03 9.84 10.36
CA GLY A 191 -15.37 8.92 11.46
C GLY A 191 -16.31 7.77 11.10
N GLU A 192 -16.76 7.64 9.84
CA GLU A 192 -17.63 6.53 9.45
C GLU A 192 -16.87 5.20 9.29
N LYS A 193 -17.26 4.17 10.05
CA LYS A 193 -16.60 2.86 10.05
C LYS A 193 -17.04 1.97 8.90
N ILE A 194 -16.62 2.33 7.69
CA ILE A 194 -17.02 1.66 6.44
C ILE A 194 -15.87 0.90 5.76
N PHE A 195 -14.65 0.92 6.32
CA PHE A 195 -13.49 0.25 5.76
C PHE A 195 -13.14 -1.02 6.54
N LEU A 196 -13.24 -2.17 5.89
CA LEU A 196 -12.92 -3.47 6.47
C LEU A 196 -11.40 -3.74 6.41
N ASN A 197 -10.73 -3.53 7.54
CA ASN A 197 -9.27 -3.64 7.66
C ASN A 197 -8.88 -5.00 8.27
N ILE A 198 -8.69 -6.02 7.43
CA ILE A 198 -8.48 -7.42 7.86
C ILE A 198 -7.36 -8.17 7.14
N TYR A 199 -6.87 -9.23 7.79
CA TYR A 199 -6.15 -10.33 7.16
C TYR A 199 -7.13 -11.37 6.58
N PRO A 200 -6.69 -12.22 5.62
CA PRO A 200 -7.57 -13.20 4.97
C PRO A 200 -8.36 -14.11 5.92
N ASN A 201 -7.77 -14.44 7.08
CA ASN A 201 -8.32 -15.37 8.07
C ASN A 201 -9.18 -14.72 9.17
N GLU A 202 -9.30 -13.38 9.17
CA GLU A 202 -10.10 -12.67 10.17
C GLU A 202 -11.58 -12.60 9.74
N ASP A 203 -12.47 -12.51 10.75
CA ASP A 203 -13.93 -12.45 10.55
C ASP A 203 -14.33 -11.07 10.00
N ALA A 204 -14.93 -11.04 8.81
CA ALA A 204 -15.43 -9.81 8.20
C ALA A 204 -16.67 -9.22 8.91
N PHE A 205 -17.34 -10.02 9.74
CA PHE A 205 -18.53 -9.62 10.50
C PHE A 205 -18.22 -9.16 11.93
N ASP A 206 -16.94 -9.14 12.32
CA ASP A 206 -16.52 -8.52 13.58
C ASP A 206 -16.48 -7.00 13.42
N GLU A 207 -17.29 -6.28 14.22
CA GLU A 207 -17.38 -4.82 14.18
C GLU A 207 -16.04 -4.14 14.51
N SER A 208 -15.13 -4.77 15.26
CA SER A 208 -13.82 -4.16 15.57
C SER A 208 -12.88 -4.05 14.36
N ASN A 209 -13.13 -4.86 13.33
CA ASN A 209 -12.36 -4.89 12.09
C ASN A 209 -12.77 -3.79 11.09
N TRP A 210 -13.88 -3.10 11.36
CA TRP A 210 -14.35 -1.96 10.57
C TRP A 210 -13.80 -0.67 11.14
N LYS A 211 -13.04 0.05 10.32
CA LYS A 211 -12.33 1.27 10.69
C LYS A 211 -12.90 2.46 9.92
N ALA A 212 -12.80 3.62 10.55
CA ALA A 212 -12.97 4.88 9.84
C ALA A 212 -11.69 5.23 9.07
N ALA A 213 -11.82 5.97 7.98
CA ALA A 213 -10.64 6.35 7.18
C ALA A 213 -9.58 7.09 8.02
N ASN A 214 -10.00 8.00 8.89
CA ASN A 214 -9.12 8.74 9.79
C ASN A 214 -8.52 7.91 10.94
N GLU A 215 -8.94 6.65 11.12
CA GLU A 215 -8.28 5.68 12.00
C GLU A 215 -7.18 4.88 11.25
N LEU A 216 -6.98 5.14 9.96
CA LEU A 216 -6.03 4.45 9.09
C LEU A 216 -4.93 5.40 8.62
N ILE A 217 -3.70 4.89 8.58
CA ILE A 217 -2.53 5.64 8.11
C ILE A 217 -1.84 4.83 7.01
N VAL A 218 -1.84 5.35 5.78
CA VAL A 218 -1.17 4.73 4.65
C VAL A 218 0.34 4.90 4.82
N GLY A 219 1.07 3.78 4.79
CA GLY A 219 2.53 3.77 4.81
C GLY A 219 3.18 3.47 6.17
N VAL A 220 2.41 3.28 7.25
CA VAL A 220 2.95 2.81 8.53
C VAL A 220 3.20 1.29 8.53
N SER A 221 4.00 0.80 9.48
CA SER A 221 4.36 -0.61 9.61
C SER A 221 3.36 -1.43 10.45
N LEU A 222 3.44 -2.76 10.38
CA LEU A 222 2.46 -3.69 10.97
C LEU A 222 2.30 -3.57 12.50
N SER A 223 3.34 -3.10 13.18
CA SER A 223 3.36 -2.86 14.63
C SER A 223 2.75 -1.53 15.05
N GLU A 224 2.40 -0.65 14.11
CA GLU A 224 1.93 0.71 14.41
C GLU A 224 0.40 0.80 14.38
N ASP A 225 -0.14 1.64 15.27
CA ASP A 225 -1.56 1.95 15.28
C ASP A 225 -1.98 2.60 13.95
N GLY A 226 -3.15 2.20 13.45
CA GLY A 226 -3.66 2.66 12.16
C GLY A 226 -3.07 1.96 10.93
N PHE A 227 -2.30 0.87 11.11
CA PHE A 227 -1.79 0.06 10.01
C PHE A 227 -2.89 -0.40 9.04
N VAL A 228 -2.69 -0.11 7.76
CA VAL A 228 -3.56 -0.56 6.67
C VAL A 228 -3.16 -1.98 6.26
N LYS A 229 -4.00 -2.95 6.61
CA LYS A 229 -3.80 -4.37 6.28
C LYS A 229 -3.95 -4.61 4.77
N PRO A 230 -3.46 -5.77 4.26
CA PRO A 230 -3.46 -6.08 2.82
C PRO A 230 -4.84 -6.02 2.14
N SER A 231 -5.94 -6.20 2.87
CA SER A 231 -7.30 -6.08 2.30
C SER A 231 -7.56 -4.69 1.72
N LEU A 232 -6.97 -3.64 2.32
CA LEU A 232 -7.19 -2.24 1.96
C LEU A 232 -5.97 -1.57 1.31
N ALA A 233 -4.76 -2.12 1.51
CA ALA A 233 -3.50 -1.51 1.07
C ALA A 233 -3.42 -1.20 -0.44
N LYS A 234 -4.21 -1.91 -1.27
CA LYS A 234 -4.30 -1.72 -2.72
C LYS A 234 -5.18 -0.52 -3.14
N TYR A 235 -5.99 0.04 -2.24
CA TYR A 235 -6.93 1.13 -2.53
C TYR A 235 -6.44 2.48 -1.96
N LYS A 236 -5.20 2.86 -2.29
CA LYS A 236 -4.55 4.05 -1.70
C LYS A 236 -5.33 5.33 -1.99
N LYS A 237 -5.74 5.54 -3.23
CA LYS A 237 -6.43 6.77 -3.64
C LYS A 237 -7.78 6.93 -2.95
N LEU A 238 -8.52 5.83 -2.80
CA LEU A 238 -9.76 5.78 -2.03
C LEU A 238 -9.54 6.21 -0.57
N LEU A 239 -8.55 5.63 0.10
CA LEU A 239 -8.27 5.92 1.51
C LEU A 239 -7.86 7.39 1.70
N GLU A 240 -7.01 7.91 0.82
CA GLU A 240 -6.59 9.31 0.81
C GLU A 240 -7.77 10.26 0.67
N VAL A 241 -8.65 10.05 -0.32
CA VAL A 241 -9.85 10.88 -0.54
C VAL A 241 -10.85 10.75 0.61
N ALA A 242 -10.94 9.57 1.24
CA ALA A 242 -11.78 9.34 2.42
C ALA A 242 -11.24 9.99 3.70
N GLY A 243 -10.00 10.50 3.69
CA GLY A 243 -9.38 11.19 4.82
C GLY A 243 -8.50 10.32 5.70
N SER A 244 -7.89 9.27 5.15
CA SER A 244 -6.81 8.55 5.85
C SER A 244 -5.57 9.41 5.99
N GLY A 245 -4.83 9.20 7.08
CA GLY A 245 -3.48 9.75 7.20
C GLY A 245 -2.57 9.17 6.12
N THR A 246 -1.57 9.93 5.68
CA THR A 246 -0.48 9.43 4.84
C THR A 246 0.82 9.77 5.54
N LEU A 247 1.64 8.75 5.79
CA LEU A 247 2.95 8.95 6.37
C LEU A 247 3.80 9.77 5.40
N LYS A 248 4.31 10.91 5.88
CA LYS A 248 5.21 11.77 5.10
C LYS A 248 6.64 11.54 5.55
N SER A 249 7.53 11.25 4.60
CA SER A 249 8.95 11.13 4.90
C SER A 249 9.53 12.45 5.41
N GLY A 250 10.62 12.37 6.16
CA GLY A 250 11.37 13.54 6.61
C GLY A 250 12.20 14.20 5.50
N GLU A 251 12.31 13.57 4.32
CA GLU A 251 13.13 14.05 3.21
C GLU A 251 12.51 15.31 2.57
N ASP A 252 13.34 16.32 2.29
CA ASP A 252 12.96 17.38 1.36
C ASP A 252 13.05 16.77 -0.04
N SER A 253 12.04 16.97 -0.89
CA SER A 253 12.07 16.51 -2.28
C SER A 253 13.00 17.36 -3.15
N ASP A 254 14.23 17.56 -2.67
CA ASP A 254 15.31 18.31 -3.29
C ASP A 254 16.63 17.60 -2.96
N ASP A 255 16.82 16.39 -3.47
CA ASP A 255 18.17 15.85 -3.66
C ASP A 255 18.18 14.99 -4.93
N ASP A 256 18.35 15.68 -6.05
CA ASP A 256 18.82 15.10 -7.31
C ASP A 256 20.30 14.75 -7.14
N SER A 257 20.58 13.62 -6.48
CA SER A 257 21.90 13.00 -6.58
C SER A 257 21.86 11.92 -7.65
N SER A 258 22.00 12.38 -8.89
CA SER A 258 22.48 11.54 -9.98
C SER A 258 23.80 10.87 -9.55
N GLN A 259 23.75 9.56 -9.31
CA GLN A 259 24.97 8.75 -9.25
C GLN A 259 25.44 8.53 -10.68
N ASP A 260 26.48 9.26 -11.06
CA ASP A 260 27.33 8.93 -12.19
C ASP A 260 27.97 7.55 -11.93
N ASP A 261 27.42 6.51 -12.55
CA ASP A 261 28.11 5.24 -12.78
C ASP A 261 29.29 5.50 -13.74
N GLN A 262 30.43 5.92 -13.18
CA GLN A 262 31.69 5.80 -13.91
C GLN A 262 32.21 4.37 -13.78
N ASP A 263 32.27 3.69 -14.92
CA ASP A 263 33.00 2.43 -15.12
C ASP A 263 34.47 2.60 -14.71
N VAL A 264 34.77 2.40 -13.42
CA VAL A 264 36.13 2.35 -12.91
C VAL A 264 36.76 1.04 -13.39
N LYS A 265 37.80 1.13 -14.21
CA LYS A 265 38.66 -0.02 -14.54
C LYS A 265 39.25 -0.60 -13.25
N VAL A 266 38.64 -1.67 -12.76
CA VAL A 266 39.04 -2.30 -11.50
C VAL A 266 40.42 -2.95 -11.66
N ASN A 267 41.35 -2.55 -10.79
CA ASN A 267 42.68 -3.15 -10.73
C ASN A 267 42.58 -4.56 -10.12
N GLN A 268 42.80 -5.59 -10.94
CA GLN A 268 42.72 -7.00 -10.52
C GLN A 268 43.63 -7.32 -9.32
N GLN A 269 44.81 -6.70 -9.21
CA GLN A 269 45.69 -6.89 -8.06
C GLN A 269 45.12 -6.29 -6.77
N GLY A 270 44.42 -5.16 -6.89
CA GLY A 270 43.73 -4.52 -5.78
C GLY A 270 42.61 -5.40 -5.22
N GLU A 271 41.80 -6.01 -6.09
CA GLU A 271 40.77 -6.96 -5.65
C GLU A 271 41.35 -8.19 -4.96
N LEU A 272 42.43 -8.77 -5.49
CA LEU A 272 43.07 -9.94 -4.90
C LEU A 272 43.58 -9.62 -3.49
N LEU A 273 44.20 -8.44 -3.31
CA LEU A 273 44.63 -7.96 -2.01
C LEU A 273 43.45 -7.78 -1.05
N LEU A 274 42.40 -7.10 -1.48
CA LEU A 274 41.21 -6.85 -0.66
C LEU A 274 40.54 -8.17 -0.23
N LYS A 275 40.37 -9.11 -1.16
CA LYS A 275 39.83 -10.45 -0.88
C LYS A 275 40.70 -11.22 0.12
N ALA A 276 42.02 -11.13 0.01
CA ALA A 276 42.94 -11.78 0.96
C ALA A 276 42.85 -11.18 2.37
N LEU A 277 42.76 -9.85 2.49
CA LEU A 277 42.58 -9.16 3.77
C LEU A 277 41.24 -9.51 4.43
N GLN A 278 40.16 -9.53 3.64
CA GLN A 278 38.83 -9.95 4.12
C GLN A 278 38.81 -11.42 4.56
N GLN A 279 39.52 -12.29 3.84
CA GLN A 279 39.67 -13.70 4.24
C GLN A 279 40.47 -13.85 5.53
N SER A 280 41.53 -13.06 5.72
CA SER A 280 42.32 -13.00 6.96
C SER A 280 41.45 -12.61 8.17
N LEU A 281 40.57 -11.60 8.00
CA LEU A 281 39.60 -11.23 9.03
C LEU A 281 38.63 -12.39 9.35
N LYS A 282 38.09 -13.06 8.32
CA LYS A 282 37.18 -14.21 8.49
C LYS A 282 37.84 -15.41 9.17
N THR A 283 39.12 -15.66 8.91
CA THR A 283 39.88 -16.75 9.56
C THR A 283 40.10 -16.47 11.05
N GLY A 284 40.10 -15.19 11.46
CA GLY A 284 40.09 -14.73 12.85
C GLY A 284 41.27 -15.24 13.68
N LEU A 285 41.03 -15.84 14.85
CA LEU A 285 42.11 -16.24 15.78
C LEU A 285 43.09 -17.28 15.23
N SER A 286 42.70 -18.00 14.18
CA SER A 286 43.56 -19.00 13.51
C SER A 286 44.50 -18.39 12.47
N GLU A 287 44.36 -17.10 12.16
CA GLU A 287 45.17 -16.41 11.17
C GLU A 287 46.43 -15.83 11.83
N PRO A 288 47.64 -16.33 11.49
CA PRO A 288 48.88 -15.85 12.10
C PRO A 288 49.19 -14.37 11.79
N LEU A 289 48.59 -13.80 10.74
CA LEU A 289 48.78 -12.39 10.38
C LEU A 289 47.89 -11.43 11.19
N ASN A 290 46.92 -11.94 11.96
CA ASN A 290 46.14 -11.09 12.88
C ASN A 290 46.98 -10.78 14.13
N ASP A 291 47.36 -9.52 14.29
CA ASP A 291 48.27 -9.00 15.30
C ASP A 291 47.58 -8.17 16.40
N VAL A 292 46.25 -8.03 16.35
CA VAL A 292 45.43 -7.42 17.42
C VAL A 292 44.20 -8.27 17.72
N ILE A 293 43.84 -8.34 19.01
CA ILE A 293 42.65 -9.02 19.50
C ILE A 293 41.81 -8.03 20.31
N PHE A 294 40.57 -7.83 19.91
CA PHE A 294 39.58 -7.06 20.65
C PHE A 294 38.80 -7.96 21.60
N ILE A 295 38.55 -7.48 22.82
CA ILE A 295 37.61 -8.10 23.76
C ILE A 295 36.29 -7.31 23.73
N VAL A 296 35.24 -7.89 23.17
CA VAL A 296 33.91 -7.26 23.04
C VAL A 296 32.89 -8.15 23.73
N LYS A 297 32.28 -7.69 24.84
CA LYS A 297 31.29 -8.44 25.65
C LYS A 297 31.64 -9.94 25.76
N ASP A 298 32.87 -10.20 26.25
CA ASP A 298 33.51 -11.52 26.43
C ASP A 298 33.95 -12.30 25.18
N GLN A 299 33.72 -11.76 23.98
CA GLN A 299 34.18 -12.37 22.73
C GLN A 299 35.54 -11.82 22.29
N LYS A 300 36.41 -12.72 21.82
CA LYS A 300 37.71 -12.38 21.22
C LYS A 300 37.57 -12.25 19.72
N ILE A 301 37.87 -11.08 19.18
CA ILE A 301 37.80 -10.80 17.74
C ILE A 301 39.18 -10.36 17.25
N ALA A 302 39.79 -11.14 16.36
CA ALA A 302 41.14 -10.89 15.86
C ALA A 302 41.11 -10.08 14.55
N ALA A 303 42.06 -9.17 14.37
CA ALA A 303 42.19 -8.32 13.19
C ALA A 303 43.67 -7.95 12.91
N ASN A 304 43.89 -7.17 11.86
CA ASN A 304 45.20 -6.64 11.47
C ASN A 304 45.31 -5.15 11.81
N ARG A 305 46.30 -4.75 12.61
CA ARG A 305 46.58 -3.35 12.97
C ARG A 305 46.83 -2.49 11.75
N LEU A 306 47.57 -3.01 10.76
CA LEU A 306 47.90 -2.25 9.56
C LEU A 306 46.65 -1.85 8.77
N VAL A 307 45.70 -2.77 8.62
CA VAL A 307 44.43 -2.49 7.92
C VAL A 307 43.64 -1.43 8.69
N LEU A 308 43.48 -1.63 10.00
CA LEU A 308 42.73 -0.71 10.86
C LEU A 308 43.35 0.69 10.93
N ALA A 309 44.69 0.77 11.04
CA ALA A 309 45.43 2.03 11.01
C ALA A 309 45.40 2.72 9.64
N SER A 310 45.17 1.96 8.56
CA SER A 310 44.97 2.52 7.22
C SER A 310 43.54 3.02 7.02
N ALA A 311 42.57 2.43 7.73
CA ALA A 311 41.15 2.75 7.59
C ALA A 311 40.69 3.93 8.47
N THR A 312 41.31 4.16 9.64
CA THR A 312 40.99 5.30 10.51
C THR A 312 42.21 5.82 11.27
N ASP A 313 42.28 7.15 11.41
CA ASP A 313 43.30 7.81 12.21
C ASP A 313 43.23 7.41 13.69
N HIS A 314 42.07 7.05 14.23
CA HIS A 314 41.95 6.60 15.62
C HIS A 314 42.88 5.40 15.90
N PHE A 315 42.76 4.34 15.09
CA PHE A 315 43.61 3.16 15.22
C PHE A 315 45.07 3.44 14.86
N LYS A 316 45.32 4.31 13.88
CA LYS A 316 46.67 4.73 13.54
C LYS A 316 47.38 5.35 14.72
N HIS A 317 46.73 6.27 15.44
CA HIS A 317 47.29 6.90 16.64
C HIS A 317 47.48 5.88 17.77
N SER A 318 46.49 5.02 18.00
CA SER A 318 46.56 3.98 19.04
C SER A 318 47.74 3.04 18.84
N PHE A 319 47.90 2.49 17.63
CA PHE A 319 48.94 1.52 17.30
C PHE A 319 50.32 2.15 16.98
N SER A 320 50.40 3.46 16.75
CA SER A 320 51.68 4.16 16.56
C SER A 320 52.23 4.77 17.85
N SER A 321 51.49 4.65 18.95
CA SER A 321 51.89 5.20 20.24
C SER A 321 53.06 4.42 20.86
N LYS A 322 53.84 5.06 21.75
CA LYS A 322 54.95 4.40 22.46
C LYS A 322 54.49 3.42 23.57
N TYR A 323 53.19 3.19 23.69
CA TYR A 323 52.59 2.32 24.71
C TYR A 323 52.57 0.87 24.23
N ARG A 324 52.15 -0.05 25.11
CA ARG A 324 52.16 -1.51 24.86
C ARG A 324 51.46 -1.87 23.54
N ASP A 325 50.41 -1.14 23.18
CA ASP A 325 49.59 -1.37 21.99
C ASP A 325 50.31 -1.04 20.68
N GLY A 326 51.40 -0.26 20.74
CA GLY A 326 52.26 0.06 19.61
C GLY A 326 53.50 -0.81 19.46
N ASN A 327 53.69 -1.85 20.28
CA ASN A 327 54.76 -2.82 20.07
C ASN A 327 54.42 -3.74 18.88
N PRO A 328 55.18 -3.71 17.76
CA PRO A 328 54.87 -4.51 16.58
C PRO A 328 55.28 -5.99 16.72
N LEU A 329 55.99 -6.35 17.79
CA LEU A 329 56.52 -7.71 18.01
C LEU A 329 55.59 -8.63 18.82
N GLU A 330 54.51 -8.08 19.38
CA GLU A 330 53.57 -8.83 20.23
C GLU A 330 52.15 -8.65 19.76
N THR A 331 51.35 -9.71 19.77
CA THR A 331 49.88 -9.61 19.66
C THR A 331 49.34 -8.91 20.89
N VAL A 332 48.56 -7.86 20.69
CA VAL A 332 48.00 -7.04 21.78
C VAL A 332 46.51 -7.33 21.91
N THR A 333 46.05 -7.43 23.15
CA THR A 333 44.63 -7.52 23.49
C THR A 333 44.15 -6.18 24.01
N ILE A 334 43.18 -5.56 23.33
CA ILE A 334 42.58 -4.28 23.72
C ILE A 334 41.07 -4.43 23.99
N PRO A 335 40.50 -3.65 24.92
CA PRO A 335 39.05 -3.61 25.06
C PRO A 335 38.44 -3.08 23.75
N GLY A 336 37.38 -3.74 23.28
CA GLY A 336 36.52 -3.16 22.27
C GLY A 336 35.68 -2.05 22.87
N TYR A 337 35.08 -1.26 21.99
CA TYR A 337 34.03 -0.33 22.37
C TYR A 337 32.80 -1.09 22.89
N ASP A 338 31.97 -0.46 23.73
CA ASP A 338 30.83 -1.10 24.41
C ASP A 338 29.62 -1.27 23.48
N ILE A 339 29.79 -2.10 22.45
CA ILE A 339 28.73 -2.46 21.49
C ILE A 339 28.55 -3.98 21.43
N GLU A 340 27.49 -4.42 20.76
CA GLU A 340 27.30 -5.85 20.55
C GLU A 340 28.42 -6.45 19.66
N PRO A 341 28.92 -7.67 19.96
CA PRO A 341 29.98 -8.32 19.17
C PRO A 341 29.64 -8.44 17.68
N ASP A 342 28.36 -8.55 17.36
CA ASP A 342 27.85 -8.66 16.01
C ASP A 342 27.98 -7.34 15.25
N SER A 343 27.62 -6.23 15.88
CA SER A 343 27.82 -4.87 15.37
C SER A 343 29.30 -4.56 15.20
N PHE A 344 30.15 -4.99 16.14
CA PHE A 344 31.61 -4.82 16.03
C PHE A 344 32.22 -5.56 14.85
N ARG A 345 31.70 -6.75 14.51
CA ARG A 345 32.13 -7.47 13.29
C ARG A 345 31.68 -6.77 12.02
N VAL A 346 30.48 -6.17 12.01
CA VAL A 346 30.02 -5.35 10.87
C VAL A 346 30.94 -4.15 10.68
N LEU A 347 31.30 -3.46 11.77
CA LEU A 347 32.28 -2.38 11.76
C LEU A 347 33.63 -2.83 11.16
N LEU A 348 34.16 -3.98 11.60
CA LEU A 348 35.42 -4.49 11.04
C LEU A 348 35.29 -4.86 9.56
N ASN A 349 34.19 -5.49 9.14
CA ASN A 349 33.93 -5.78 7.73
C ASN A 349 33.95 -4.48 6.89
N TYR A 350 33.30 -3.42 7.38
CA TYR A 350 33.31 -2.11 6.73
C TYR A 350 34.73 -1.54 6.62
N LEU A 351 35.52 -1.57 7.69
CA LEU A 351 36.92 -1.11 7.69
C LEU A 351 37.82 -1.94 6.76
N TYR A 352 37.43 -3.17 6.43
CA TYR A 352 38.07 -4.04 5.45
C TYR A 352 37.50 -3.89 4.03
N GLY A 353 36.77 -2.79 3.78
CA GLY A 353 36.29 -2.40 2.45
C GLY A 353 35.06 -3.17 1.97
N ILE A 354 34.28 -3.77 2.87
CA ILE A 354 32.96 -4.32 2.55
C ILE A 354 31.94 -3.17 2.65
N SER A 355 31.05 -3.01 1.65
CA SER A 355 30.02 -1.97 1.72
C SER A 355 29.11 -2.16 2.93
N LEU A 356 28.55 -1.07 3.48
CA LEU A 356 27.67 -1.13 4.63
C LEU A 356 26.49 -2.11 4.40
N ASP A 357 25.85 -2.04 3.22
CA ASP A 357 24.76 -2.95 2.83
C ASP A 357 25.16 -4.43 2.90
N THR A 358 26.35 -4.75 2.41
CA THR A 358 26.85 -6.13 2.40
C THR A 358 27.27 -6.55 3.81
N ALA A 359 27.79 -5.62 4.61
CA ALA A 359 28.30 -5.90 5.94
C ALA A 359 27.17 -6.16 6.96
N ILE A 360 26.04 -5.44 6.87
CA ILE A 360 24.87 -5.65 7.74
C ILE A 360 24.06 -6.89 7.35
N ALA A 361 24.14 -7.33 6.09
CA ALA A 361 23.40 -8.47 5.59
C ALA A 361 23.74 -9.75 6.38
N PRO A 362 22.76 -10.66 6.56
CA PRO A 362 22.98 -11.91 7.27
C PRO A 362 24.04 -12.75 6.55
N ILE A 363 25.14 -13.07 7.26
CA ILE A 363 26.20 -13.94 6.73
C ILE A 363 25.70 -15.39 6.81
N LYS A 364 25.31 -15.97 5.68
CA LYS A 364 24.94 -17.39 5.62
C LYS A 364 26.15 -18.26 6.00
N ASN A 365 26.00 -19.11 7.01
CA ASN A 365 27.00 -20.09 7.40
C ASN A 365 27.27 -21.06 6.24
N GLN A 366 28.39 -20.89 5.52
CA GLN A 366 28.79 -21.86 4.49
C GLN A 366 29.71 -22.95 5.01
N ASN A 367 30.28 -22.83 6.22
CA ASN A 367 31.10 -23.86 6.86
C ASN A 367 30.98 -23.65 8.37
N GLY A 368 30.73 -24.72 9.14
CA GLY A 368 30.48 -24.71 10.60
C GLY A 368 31.63 -24.21 11.48
N ASN A 369 32.21 -23.06 11.15
CA ASN A 369 33.14 -22.32 11.99
C ASN A 369 32.37 -21.51 13.02
N LYS A 370 32.89 -21.59 14.24
CA LYS A 370 32.34 -21.12 15.50
C LYS A 370 32.44 -19.58 15.65
N TYR A 371 32.10 -18.83 14.61
CA TYR A 371 31.84 -17.40 14.71
C TYR A 371 30.33 -17.24 14.86
N SER A 372 29.87 -17.38 16.11
CA SER A 372 28.45 -17.28 16.46
C SER A 372 27.88 -15.92 16.06
N TYR A 373 27.15 -15.89 14.96
CA TYR A 373 25.84 -15.24 14.90
C TYR A 373 24.82 -16.34 15.22
N LYS A 374 23.80 -16.07 16.05
CA LYS A 374 22.76 -17.04 16.44
C LYS A 374 22.37 -17.92 15.24
N ASN A 375 22.32 -19.25 15.44
CA ASN A 375 22.06 -20.26 14.40
C ASN A 375 21.03 -19.76 13.38
N ILE A 376 21.47 -19.44 12.16
CA ILE A 376 20.60 -19.07 11.02
C ILE A 376 19.95 -20.35 10.43
N ASP A 377 19.64 -21.32 11.28
CA ASP A 377 18.83 -22.49 10.94
C ASP A 377 17.33 -22.21 11.21
N GLU A 378 17.01 -21.05 11.79
CA GLU A 378 15.64 -20.56 11.96
C GLU A 378 15.28 -19.59 10.83
N ASP A 379 14.14 -19.80 10.18
CA ASP A 379 13.55 -18.84 9.23
C ASP A 379 13.13 -17.58 10.01
N TRP A 380 13.99 -16.56 10.04
CA TRP A 380 13.64 -15.26 10.64
C TRP A 380 12.52 -14.60 9.83
N SER A 381 11.53 -14.06 10.52
CA SER A 381 10.56 -13.18 9.90
C SER A 381 11.24 -11.88 9.44
N GLN A 382 10.66 -11.20 8.45
CA GLN A 382 11.16 -9.91 7.96
C GLN A 382 11.25 -8.85 9.07
N GLU A 383 10.33 -8.88 10.05
CA GLU A 383 10.35 -7.96 11.20
C GLU A 383 11.57 -8.19 12.08
N GLN A 384 11.93 -9.45 12.36
CA GLN A 384 13.10 -9.77 13.17
C GLN A 384 14.41 -9.38 12.50
N GLU A 385 14.52 -9.53 11.17
CA GLU A 385 15.70 -9.09 10.43
C GLU A 385 15.80 -7.56 10.41
N ASN A 386 14.67 -6.85 10.23
CA ASN A 386 14.63 -5.39 10.30
C ASN A 386 15.04 -4.88 11.69
N GLU A 387 14.55 -5.50 12.77
CA GLU A 387 14.94 -5.15 14.14
C GLU A 387 16.43 -5.38 14.39
N ARG A 388 17.00 -6.50 13.90
CA ARG A 388 18.44 -6.76 13.98
C ARG A 388 19.25 -5.71 13.23
N GLN A 389 18.87 -5.37 12.01
CA GLN A 389 19.57 -4.35 11.22
C GLN A 389 19.48 -2.97 11.88
N PHE A 390 18.31 -2.60 12.39
CA PHE A 390 18.12 -1.38 13.16
C PHE A 390 19.08 -1.31 14.36
N ASN A 391 19.14 -2.36 15.18
CA ASN A 391 20.04 -2.41 16.34
C ASN A 391 21.52 -2.31 15.93
N ILE A 392 21.92 -2.98 14.85
CA ILE A 392 23.29 -2.88 14.32
C ILE A 392 23.59 -1.44 13.89
N LEU A 393 22.67 -0.77 13.20
CA LEU A 393 22.87 0.62 12.75
C LEU A 393 22.97 1.58 13.95
N MET A 394 22.16 1.38 15.00
CA MET A 394 22.25 2.18 16.23
C MET A 394 23.62 2.01 16.91
N ASP A 395 24.12 0.78 17.04
CA ASP A 395 25.47 0.49 17.57
C ASP A 395 26.58 1.07 16.67
N LEU A 396 26.42 0.99 15.35
CA LEU A 396 27.40 1.51 14.39
C LEU A 396 27.46 3.03 14.42
N LEU A 397 26.33 3.72 14.64
CA LEU A 397 26.30 5.16 14.77
C LEU A 397 27.19 5.60 15.94
N GLU A 398 26.97 4.97 17.09
CA GLU A 398 27.76 5.17 18.31
C GLU A 398 29.25 4.84 18.09
N ALA A 399 29.55 3.68 17.52
CA ALA A 399 30.93 3.26 17.27
C ALA A 399 31.65 4.15 16.24
N SER A 400 30.93 4.62 15.22
CA SER A 400 31.49 5.49 14.18
C SER A 400 31.87 6.86 14.72
N ASP A 401 31.12 7.40 15.68
CA ASP A 401 31.47 8.62 16.40
C ASP A 401 32.71 8.39 17.28
N TYR A 402 32.72 7.31 18.07
CA TYR A 402 33.85 6.97 18.95
C TYR A 402 35.17 6.76 18.19
N TYR A 403 35.14 6.00 17.09
CA TYR A 403 36.32 5.74 16.27
C TYR A 403 36.60 6.84 15.22
N ASN A 404 35.80 7.91 15.21
CA ASN A 404 35.89 9.04 14.28
C ASN A 404 35.90 8.62 12.80
N ILE A 405 34.94 7.77 12.41
CA ILE A 405 34.77 7.23 11.05
C ILE A 405 33.62 7.97 10.36
N ILE A 406 33.90 9.18 9.86
CA ILE A 406 32.90 10.11 9.32
C ILE A 406 32.05 9.50 8.19
N ASN A 407 32.67 8.75 7.28
CA ASN A 407 31.94 8.14 6.15
C ASN A 407 30.93 7.09 6.64
N LEU A 408 31.34 6.22 7.58
CA LEU A 408 30.44 5.23 8.17
C LEU A 408 29.31 5.91 8.93
N LYS A 409 29.61 6.99 9.68
CA LYS A 409 28.62 7.76 10.41
C LYS A 409 27.53 8.29 9.47
N ASN A 410 27.93 9.00 8.41
CA ASN A 410 27.01 9.55 7.42
C ASN A 410 26.19 8.47 6.68
N GLU A 411 26.82 7.35 6.29
CA GLU A 411 26.12 6.23 5.67
C GLU A 411 25.10 5.59 6.63
N THR A 412 25.48 5.43 7.90
CA THR A 412 24.61 4.86 8.95
C THR A 412 23.42 5.79 9.24
N GLU A 413 23.65 7.10 9.34
CA GLU A 413 22.58 8.10 9.51
C GLU A 413 21.55 8.02 8.39
N LYS A 414 21.99 8.03 7.13
CA LYS A 414 21.10 7.91 5.97
C LYS A 414 20.33 6.60 5.98
N LYS A 415 21.01 5.50 6.32
CA LYS A 415 20.37 4.19 6.34
C LYS A 415 19.33 4.07 7.45
N LEU A 416 19.53 4.76 8.57
CA LEU A 416 18.54 4.83 9.65
C LEU A 416 17.23 5.52 9.24
N PHE A 417 17.23 6.36 8.19
CA PHE A 417 16.00 7.02 7.70
C PHE A 417 14.89 6.01 7.36
N GLU A 418 15.26 4.86 6.81
CA GLU A 418 14.35 3.77 6.43
C GLU A 418 13.70 3.07 7.64
N TYR A 419 14.28 3.22 8.83
CA TYR A 419 13.84 2.56 10.06
C TYR A 419 13.18 3.51 11.07
N VAL A 420 13.14 4.82 10.77
CA VAL A 420 12.38 5.78 11.57
C VAL A 420 10.89 5.58 11.35
N LYS A 421 10.16 5.44 12.46
CA LYS A 421 8.74 5.14 12.56
C LYS A 421 8.10 6.07 13.59
N LEU A 422 6.77 6.16 13.61
CA LEU A 422 6.07 6.98 14.61
C LEU A 422 6.37 6.50 16.04
N CYS A 423 6.53 5.19 16.23
CA CYS A 423 6.74 4.59 17.55
C CYS A 423 8.18 4.70 18.09
N ASN A 424 9.19 4.95 17.25
CA ASN A 424 10.60 4.97 17.66
C ASN A 424 11.33 6.30 17.35
N VAL A 425 10.67 7.27 16.71
CA VAL A 425 11.33 8.51 16.28
C VAL A 425 11.97 9.28 17.43
N ASP A 426 11.35 9.29 18.62
CA ASP A 426 11.90 9.94 19.81
C ASP A 426 13.18 9.24 20.30
N GLU A 427 13.17 7.90 20.35
CA GLU A 427 14.35 7.10 20.71
C GLU A 427 15.50 7.32 19.72
N VAL A 428 15.19 7.31 18.42
CA VAL A 428 16.19 7.54 17.37
C VAL A 428 16.75 8.97 17.45
N LEU A 429 15.91 9.97 17.72
CA LEU A 429 16.32 11.37 17.88
C LEU A 429 17.23 11.57 19.10
N ASP A 430 16.89 10.95 20.23
CA ASP A 430 17.70 10.98 21.45
C ASP A 430 19.07 10.33 21.19
N HIS A 431 19.10 9.16 20.53
CA HIS A 431 20.33 8.47 20.18
C HIS A 431 21.18 9.29 19.19
N ALA A 432 20.56 9.86 18.17
CA ALA A 432 21.24 10.73 17.20
C ALA A 432 21.87 11.96 17.87
N SER A 433 21.18 12.54 18.86
CA SER A 433 21.65 13.68 19.64
C SER A 433 22.85 13.34 20.51
N ASN A 434 22.86 12.15 21.15
CA ASN A 434 23.97 11.69 21.98
C ASN A 434 25.28 11.52 21.19
N TYR A 435 25.18 11.19 19.89
CA TYR A 435 26.33 10.90 19.03
C TYR A 435 26.51 11.92 17.91
N ASN A 436 25.99 13.14 18.05
CA ASN A 436 26.18 14.25 17.10
C ASN A 436 25.87 13.88 15.63
N ALA A 437 24.77 13.16 15.40
CA ALA A 437 24.35 12.68 14.10
C ALA A 437 23.42 13.70 13.42
N ASP A 438 24.01 14.78 12.89
CA ASP A 438 23.28 15.97 12.44
C ASP A 438 22.27 15.69 11.31
N LEU A 439 22.57 14.77 10.39
CA LEU A 439 21.66 14.43 9.28
C LEU A 439 20.42 13.71 9.83
N LEU A 440 20.63 12.76 10.76
CA LEU A 440 19.56 12.01 11.40
C LEU A 440 18.72 12.89 12.33
N ILE A 441 19.35 13.79 13.10
CA ILE A 441 18.63 14.79 13.92
C ILE A 441 17.73 15.65 13.04
N LYS A 442 18.25 16.17 11.92
CA LYS A 442 17.46 16.98 10.99
C LYS A 442 16.28 16.18 10.42
N TYR A 443 16.52 14.94 10.01
CA TYR A 443 15.49 14.06 9.46
C TYR A 443 14.39 13.75 10.49
N CYS A 444 14.76 13.35 11.71
CA CYS A 444 13.81 13.03 12.78
C CYS A 444 12.96 14.23 13.17
N ASN A 445 13.54 15.43 13.34
CA ASN A 445 12.76 16.64 13.64
C ASN A 445 11.73 16.94 12.54
N LYS A 446 12.15 16.85 11.28
CA LYS A 446 11.23 17.08 10.15
C LYS A 446 10.16 15.98 10.04
N PHE A 447 10.51 14.74 10.32
CA PHE A 447 9.55 13.64 10.41
C PHE A 447 8.51 13.90 11.50
N ILE A 448 8.93 14.37 12.68
CA ILE A 448 8.03 14.76 13.78
C ILE A 448 7.12 15.90 13.33
N GLU A 449 7.67 16.98 12.77
CA GLU A 449 6.90 18.13 12.27
C GLU A 449 5.84 17.72 11.23
N ASN A 450 6.22 16.88 10.26
CA ASN A 450 5.35 16.43 9.20
C ASN A 450 4.20 15.52 9.69
N ASN A 451 4.40 14.84 10.83
CA ASN A 451 3.50 13.81 11.34
C ASN A 451 2.93 14.15 12.74
N GLN A 452 2.96 15.41 13.17
CA GLN A 452 2.44 15.89 14.48
C GLN A 452 0.98 15.49 14.77
N SER A 453 0.17 15.24 13.74
CA SER A 453 -1.21 14.80 13.94
C SER A 453 -1.36 13.34 14.35
N PHE A 454 -0.28 12.55 14.24
CA PHE A 454 -0.26 11.11 14.48
C PHE A 454 0.59 10.70 15.69
N LEU A 455 1.45 11.60 16.17
CA LEU A 455 2.23 11.50 17.42
C LEU A 455 1.40 12.08 18.57
#